data_AF-A0A9P4J1X3-F1
#
_entry.id   AF-A0A9P4J1X3-F1
#
_cell.length_a   1.000
_cell.length_b   1.000
_cell.length_c   1.000
_cell.angle_alpha   90.00
_cell.angle_beta   90.00
_cell.angle_gamma   90.00
#
_symmetry.space_group_name_H-M   'P 1'
#
loop_
_entity.id
_entity.type
_entity.pdbx_description
1 polymer ?
#
loop_
_entity_poly.entity_id
_entity_poly.type
_entity_poly.pdbx_seq_one_letter_code
_entity_poly.pdbx_strand_id
1 'polypeptide(L)'
;MAAPNLYQASLGPVPEQYKAGHYAVGLRPGHTLDMHFRAIGCDLTAYMKRPILIFPDGSGAVYFVHSIDDNLLTIIRSDPGVEHVEYQNARSGRLIEPVERGTKLYYMDPDDARRRRRRDPREKKRGCNMQ
;
A
#
# COMPACT_ATOMS: atom_id res chain seq x y z
N MET A 1 14.47 -13.30 -28.96
CA MET A 1 13.10 -13.73 -28.62
C MET A 1 12.91 -13.47 -27.13
N ALA A 2 12.09 -12.47 -26.76
CA ALA A 2 11.86 -12.11 -25.35
C ALA A 2 10.70 -12.97 -24.79
N ALA A 3 10.89 -13.51 -23.59
CA ALA A 3 9.89 -14.35 -22.94
C ALA A 3 8.67 -13.51 -22.51
N PRO A 4 7.43 -14.02 -22.66
CA PRO A 4 6.24 -13.32 -22.21
C PRO A 4 6.21 -13.22 -20.68
N ASN A 5 5.90 -12.03 -20.20
CA ASN A 5 5.84 -11.66 -18.79
C ASN A 5 4.67 -12.40 -18.10
N LEU A 6 4.99 -13.38 -17.26
CA LEU A 6 4.05 -14.33 -16.62
C LEU A 6 3.17 -13.72 -15.50
N TYR A 7 3.26 -12.41 -15.23
CA TYR A 7 2.49 -11.74 -14.16
C TYR A 7 1.09 -11.26 -14.56
N GLN A 8 0.64 -11.50 -15.80
CA GLN A 8 -0.63 -10.95 -16.30
C GLN A 8 -1.85 -11.89 -16.26
N ALA A 9 -1.71 -13.13 -15.79
CA ALA A 9 -2.79 -14.10 -15.82
C ALA A 9 -3.14 -14.63 -14.42
N SER A 10 -4.14 -14.03 -13.76
CA SER A 10 -5.06 -14.68 -12.77
C SER A 10 -5.83 -13.72 -11.87
N LEU A 11 -6.03 -12.46 -12.26
CA LEU A 11 -7.06 -11.64 -11.63
C LEU A 11 -8.31 -11.75 -12.52
N GLY A 12 -9.34 -12.44 -12.02
CA GLY A 12 -10.65 -12.51 -12.68
C GLY A 12 -11.22 -11.11 -12.94
N PRO A 13 -12.34 -10.99 -13.68
CA PRO A 13 -12.95 -9.70 -13.95
C PRO A 13 -13.18 -8.97 -12.63
N VAL A 14 -12.47 -7.86 -12.46
CA VAL A 14 -12.62 -6.98 -11.30
C VAL A 14 -14.08 -6.52 -11.33
N PRO A 15 -14.89 -6.80 -10.30
CA PRO A 15 -16.33 -6.58 -10.39
C PRO A 15 -16.61 -5.09 -10.67
N GLU A 16 -17.64 -4.82 -11.46
CA GLU A 16 -17.93 -3.49 -12.04
C GLU A 16 -18.18 -2.36 -11.01
N GLN A 17 -18.24 -2.73 -9.74
CA GLN A 17 -18.35 -1.86 -8.56
C GLN A 17 -17.02 -1.22 -8.11
N TYR A 18 -15.91 -1.45 -8.82
CA TYR A 18 -14.64 -0.71 -8.62
C TYR A 18 -14.60 0.64 -9.37
N LYS A 19 -15.76 1.17 -9.78
CA LYS A 19 -15.93 2.54 -10.27
C LYS A 19 -15.60 3.53 -9.13
N ALA A 20 -14.57 4.37 -9.30
CA ALA A 20 -14.03 5.32 -8.31
C ALA A 20 -13.36 4.66 -7.08
N GLY A 21 -12.12 4.18 -7.27
CA GLY A 21 -11.30 3.58 -6.21
C GLY A 21 -10.59 4.59 -5.31
N HIS A 22 -10.18 4.13 -4.11
CA HIS A 22 -9.16 4.80 -3.30
C HIS A 22 -7.83 4.11 -3.54
N TYR A 23 -6.78 4.88 -3.79
CA TYR A 23 -5.44 4.35 -4.05
C TYR A 23 -4.42 5.01 -3.15
N ALA A 24 -3.46 4.22 -2.67
CA ALA A 24 -2.23 4.70 -2.07
C ALA A 24 -1.14 4.69 -3.15
N VAL A 25 -0.42 5.79 -3.30
CA VAL A 25 0.65 5.94 -4.27
C VAL A 25 1.93 6.23 -3.50
N GLY A 26 2.92 5.34 -3.63
CA GLY A 26 4.25 5.52 -3.08
C GLY A 26 5.20 6.09 -4.11
N LEU A 27 5.90 7.16 -3.75
CA LEU A 27 6.95 7.80 -4.54
C LEU A 27 8.32 7.33 -4.09
N ARG A 28 9.23 7.18 -5.04
CA ARG A 28 10.63 6.84 -4.79
C ARG A 28 11.32 7.92 -3.94
N PRO A 29 12.37 7.56 -3.17
CA PRO A 29 13.25 8.51 -2.50
C PRO A 29 13.68 9.68 -3.42
N GLY A 30 13.50 10.91 -2.94
CA GLY A 30 13.87 12.12 -3.69
C GLY A 30 12.87 12.57 -4.77
N HIS A 31 11.82 11.79 -5.07
CA HIS A 31 10.76 12.22 -5.99
C HIS A 31 9.63 12.92 -5.23
N THR A 32 9.51 14.23 -5.40
CA THR A 32 8.53 15.04 -4.69
C THR A 32 7.17 15.01 -5.38
N LEU A 33 6.12 15.42 -4.67
CA LEU A 33 4.78 15.58 -5.27
C LEU A 33 4.75 16.60 -6.41
N ASP A 34 5.50 17.69 -6.29
CA ASP A 34 5.59 18.70 -7.36
C ASP A 34 6.19 18.09 -8.64
N MET A 35 7.29 17.33 -8.49
CA MET A 35 7.90 16.60 -9.60
C MET A 35 6.90 15.60 -10.21
N HIS A 36 6.16 14.88 -9.36
CA HIS A 36 5.13 13.94 -9.79
C HIS A 36 4.01 14.63 -10.59
N PHE A 37 3.42 15.71 -10.06
CA PHE A 37 2.34 16.46 -10.73
C PHE A 37 2.79 17.04 -12.06
N ARG A 38 4.03 17.52 -12.12
CA ARG A 38 4.62 18.02 -13.36
C ARG A 38 4.85 16.91 -14.39
N ALA A 39 5.27 15.72 -13.95
CA ALA A 39 5.49 14.58 -14.82
C ALA A 39 4.18 14.06 -15.44
N ILE A 40 3.10 14.01 -14.66
CA ILE A 40 1.78 13.59 -15.15
C ILE A 40 1.00 14.71 -15.85
N GLY A 41 1.46 15.96 -15.74
CA GLY A 41 0.81 17.14 -16.34
C GLY A 41 -0.55 17.48 -15.70
N CYS A 42 -0.79 17.06 -14.47
CA CYS A 42 -2.07 17.19 -13.78
C CYS A 42 -1.85 17.44 -12.28
N ASP A 43 -2.60 18.40 -11.73
CA ASP A 43 -2.63 18.62 -10.27
C ASP A 43 -3.64 17.66 -9.63
N LEU A 44 -3.15 16.77 -8.77
CA LEU A 44 -3.97 15.78 -8.07
C LEU A 44 -4.52 16.27 -6.73
N THR A 45 -4.24 17.51 -6.32
CA THR A 45 -4.63 18.05 -5.00
C THR A 45 -6.15 17.95 -4.77
N ALA A 46 -6.95 18.12 -5.83
CA ALA A 46 -8.42 17.97 -5.76
C ALA A 46 -8.89 16.54 -5.43
N TYR A 47 -8.05 15.53 -5.67
CA TYR A 47 -8.32 14.11 -5.40
C TYR A 47 -7.67 13.65 -4.09
N MET A 48 -6.95 14.51 -3.38
CA MET A 48 -6.28 14.19 -2.12
C MET A 48 -7.13 14.64 -0.92
N LYS A 49 -7.66 13.66 -0.17
CA LYS A 49 -8.44 13.93 1.07
C LYS A 49 -7.66 13.70 2.36
N ARG A 50 -6.45 13.16 2.27
CA ARG A 50 -5.64 12.77 3.43
C ARG A 50 -4.29 13.48 3.41
N PRO A 51 -3.70 13.72 4.59
CA PRO A 51 -2.34 14.24 4.66
C PRO A 51 -1.36 13.26 3.99
N ILE A 52 -0.35 13.84 3.36
CA ILE A 52 0.74 13.12 2.73
C ILE A 52 1.64 12.57 3.83
N LEU A 53 2.02 11.29 3.72
CA LEU A 53 2.98 10.67 4.61
C LEU A 53 4.36 10.84 4.00
N ILE A 54 5.19 11.68 4.62
CA ILE A 54 6.60 11.87 4.23
C ILE A 54 7.46 11.10 5.24
N PHE A 55 8.32 10.21 4.76
CA PHE A 55 9.18 9.45 5.64
C PHE A 55 10.43 10.26 6.03
N PRO A 56 10.73 10.46 7.33
CA PRO A 56 11.84 11.30 7.78
C PRO A 56 13.23 10.78 7.38
N ASP A 57 13.34 9.48 7.10
CA ASP A 57 14.58 8.83 6.67
C ASP A 57 14.87 9.04 5.18
N GLY A 58 14.01 9.80 4.48
CA GLY A 58 14.14 10.06 3.05
C GLY A 58 13.73 8.87 2.18
N SER A 59 13.12 7.82 2.74
CA SER A 59 12.67 6.64 1.98
C SER A 59 11.54 6.93 0.98
N GLY A 60 10.96 8.13 1.00
CA GLY A 60 10.02 8.60 0.00
C GLY A 60 8.81 9.30 0.60
N ALA A 61 7.72 9.32 -0.16
CA ALA A 61 6.44 9.85 0.27
C ALA A 61 5.30 8.97 -0.23
N VAL A 62 4.23 8.87 0.56
CA VAL A 62 2.98 8.19 0.18
C VAL A 62 1.84 9.19 0.25
N TYR A 63 1.04 9.24 -0.81
CA TYR A 63 -0.20 10.00 -0.83
C TYR A 63 -1.40 9.11 -1.14
N PHE A 64 -2.59 9.60 -0.82
CA PHE A 64 -3.84 8.88 -1.09
C PHE A 64 -4.71 9.69 -2.03
N VAL A 65 -5.18 9.05 -3.10
CA VAL A 65 -6.14 9.64 -4.05
C VAL A 65 -7.44 8.87 -4.05
N HIS A 66 -8.53 9.59 -4.25
CA HIS A 66 -9.87 9.03 -4.34
C HIS A 66 -10.53 9.42 -5.66
N SER A 67 -11.45 8.58 -6.13
CA SER A 67 -12.33 8.92 -7.25
C SER A 67 -11.60 9.26 -8.55
N ILE A 68 -10.40 8.70 -8.74
CA ILE A 68 -9.68 8.78 -10.01
C ILE A 68 -10.19 7.71 -10.97
N ASP A 69 -10.22 8.04 -12.26
CA ASP A 69 -10.54 7.09 -13.33
C ASP A 69 -9.32 6.25 -13.74
N ASP A 70 -9.55 5.23 -14.56
CA ASP A 70 -8.50 4.30 -15.01
C ASP A 70 -7.46 4.97 -15.91
N ASN A 71 -7.83 6.03 -16.64
CA ASN A 71 -6.89 6.77 -17.48
C ASN A 71 -5.89 7.52 -16.61
N LEU A 72 -6.38 8.28 -15.63
CA LEU A 72 -5.56 9.00 -14.67
C LEU A 72 -4.71 8.05 -13.84
N LEU A 73 -5.25 6.90 -13.43
CA LEU A 73 -4.48 5.85 -12.78
C LEU A 73 -3.34 5.31 -13.64
N THR A 74 -3.59 5.14 -14.95
CA THR A 74 -2.56 4.71 -15.91
C THR A 74 -1.46 5.76 -16.06
N ILE A 75 -1.83 7.04 -16.10
CA ILE A 75 -0.88 8.15 -16.16
C ILE A 75 -0.01 8.18 -14.89
N ILE A 76 -0.63 8.08 -13.71
CA ILE A 76 0.10 8.01 -12.42
C ILE A 76 1.11 6.86 -12.42
N ARG A 77 0.71 5.67 -12.85
CA ARG A 77 1.60 4.49 -12.94
C ARG A 77 2.73 4.63 -13.95
N SER A 78 2.60 5.55 -14.90
CA SER A 78 3.61 5.77 -15.94
C SER A 78 4.71 6.75 -15.49
N ASP A 79 4.55 7.44 -14.37
CA ASP A 79 5.60 8.29 -13.81
C ASP A 79 6.77 7.41 -13.28
N PRO A 80 8.01 7.56 -13.80
CA PRO A 80 9.16 6.78 -13.32
C PRO A 80 9.50 6.99 -11.84
N GLY A 81 9.07 8.10 -11.24
CA GLY A 81 9.23 8.39 -9.83
C GLY A 81 8.21 7.72 -8.91
N VAL A 82 7.19 7.05 -9.47
CA VAL A 82 6.26 6.21 -8.70
C VAL A 82 6.91 4.83 -8.48
N GLU A 83 6.91 4.39 -7.23
CA GLU A 83 7.42 3.07 -6.84
C GLU A 83 6.32 2.00 -6.87
N HIS A 84 5.15 2.32 -6.29
CA HIS A 84 4.02 1.41 -6.24
C HIS A 84 2.69 2.16 -6.17
N VAL A 85 1.63 1.50 -6.65
CA VAL A 85 0.24 1.97 -6.54
C VAL A 85 -0.62 0.83 -6.03
N GLU A 86 -1.18 1.02 -4.83
CA GLU A 86 -1.97 0.01 -4.15
C GLU A 86 -3.42 0.44 -4.05
N TYR A 87 -4.34 -0.48 -4.35
CA TYR A 87 -5.77 -0.24 -4.12
C TYR A 87 -6.06 -0.30 -2.62
N GLN A 88 -6.57 0.80 -2.06
CA GLN A 88 -6.99 0.87 -0.67
C GLN A 88 -8.50 0.60 -0.59
N ASN A 89 -8.86 -0.58 -0.08
CA ASN A 89 -10.26 -0.95 0.06
C ASN A 89 -10.90 -0.13 1.20
N ALA A 90 -11.84 0.76 0.92
CA ALA A 90 -12.43 1.69 1.90
C ALA A 90 -13.04 1.02 3.15
N ARG A 91 -13.35 -0.29 3.07
CA ARG A 91 -13.82 -1.08 4.22
C ARG A 91 -12.78 -1.26 5.32
N SER A 92 -11.50 -1.06 5.05
CA SER A 92 -10.45 -1.10 6.08
C SER A 92 -10.32 0.23 6.82
N GLY A 93 -11.41 0.99 7.04
CA GLY A 93 -11.46 2.29 7.74
C GLY A 93 -10.92 2.33 9.17
N ARG A 94 -10.07 1.38 9.58
CA ARG A 94 -9.15 1.49 10.69
C ARG A 94 -8.03 2.44 10.28
N LEU A 95 -8.10 3.66 10.81
CA LEU A 95 -6.93 4.52 11.01
C LEU A 95 -5.79 3.64 11.52
N ILE A 96 -4.72 3.56 10.74
CA ILE A 96 -3.50 2.84 11.09
C ILE A 96 -2.86 3.68 12.19
N GLU A 97 -2.97 3.26 13.46
CA GLU A 97 -2.20 3.91 14.52
C GLU A 97 -0.71 3.62 14.29
N PRO A 98 0.16 4.64 14.31
CA PRO A 98 1.59 4.43 14.20
C PRO A 98 2.07 3.60 15.41
N VAL A 99 2.54 2.39 15.16
CA VAL A 99 3.17 1.58 16.21
C VAL A 99 4.59 2.09 16.39
N GLU A 100 4.80 2.93 17.40
CA GLU A 100 6.13 3.39 17.81
C GLU A 100 6.95 2.22 18.38
N ARG A 101 7.64 1.48 17.51
CA ARG A 101 8.77 0.64 17.90
C ARG A 101 9.89 0.79 16.89
N GLY A 102 10.87 1.61 17.25
CA GLY A 102 12.24 1.56 16.71
C GLY A 102 12.35 1.56 15.19
N THR A 103 12.37 2.76 14.60
CA THR A 103 12.97 3.09 13.28
C THR A 103 12.55 2.26 12.07
N LYS A 104 11.42 1.55 12.11
CA LYS A 104 10.92 0.84 10.94
C LYS A 104 9.39 0.80 10.96
N LEU A 105 8.79 1.73 10.20
CA LEU A 105 7.36 1.74 9.91
C LEU A 105 7.05 0.52 9.02
N TYR A 106 6.82 -0.64 9.64
CA TYR A 106 6.30 -1.80 8.94
C TYR A 106 4.78 -1.70 8.88
N TYR A 107 4.24 -1.79 7.66
CA TYR A 107 2.84 -2.10 7.45
C TYR A 107 2.60 -3.55 7.88
N MET A 108 2.09 -3.74 9.09
CA MET A 108 1.52 -5.03 9.50
C MET A 108 0.01 -4.95 9.39
N ASP A 109 -0.57 -5.83 8.57
CA ASP A 109 -2.01 -6.09 8.62
C ASP A 109 -2.38 -6.48 10.07
N PRO A 110 -3.37 -5.84 10.70
CA PRO A 110 -3.81 -6.20 12.04
C PRO A 110 -4.21 -7.68 12.20
N ASP A 111 -4.63 -8.36 11.13
CA ASP A 111 -4.89 -9.80 11.16
C ASP A 111 -3.61 -10.62 11.27
N ASP A 112 -2.49 -10.12 10.76
CA ASP A 112 -1.18 -10.76 10.91
C ASP A 112 -0.64 -10.59 12.34
N ALA A 113 -0.92 -9.45 12.98
CA ALA A 113 -0.67 -9.24 14.41
C ALA A 113 -1.52 -10.18 15.28
N ARG A 114 -2.77 -10.47 14.89
CA ARG A 114 -3.65 -11.46 15.57
C ARG A 114 -3.17 -12.89 15.39
N ARG A 115 -2.69 -13.27 14.20
CA ARG A 115 -2.09 -14.59 13.95
C ARG A 115 -0.91 -14.87 14.87
N ARG A 116 -0.09 -13.86 15.16
CA ARG A 116 1.04 -13.98 16.09
C ARG A 116 0.60 -14.10 17.56
N ARG A 117 -0.46 -13.39 17.98
CA ARG A 117 -1.02 -13.53 19.34
C ARG A 117 -1.69 -14.89 19.60
N ARG A 118 -2.05 -15.64 18.56
CA ARG A 118 -2.61 -17.00 18.68
C ARG A 118 -1.56 -18.10 18.75
N ARG A 119 -0.26 -17.82 18.58
CA ARG A 119 0.80 -18.74 19.00
C ARG A 119 1.02 -18.59 20.51
N ASP A 120 0.12 -19.21 21.25
CA ASP A 120 0.22 -19.34 22.70
C ASP A 120 1.53 -20.08 23.07
N PRO A 121 2.42 -19.50 23.90
CA PRO A 121 3.63 -20.19 24.37
C PRO A 121 3.35 -21.38 25.30
N ARG A 122 2.09 -21.65 25.68
CA ARG A 122 1.75 -22.65 26.70
C ARG A 122 1.66 -24.09 26.22
N GLU A 123 1.85 -24.38 24.93
CA GLU A 123 1.76 -25.75 24.40
C GLU A 123 3.07 -26.55 24.37
N LYS A 124 4.04 -26.21 25.24
CA LYS A 124 5.29 -27.00 25.44
C LYS A 124 5.51 -27.51 26.87
N LYS A 125 4.46 -27.60 27.68
CA LYS A 125 4.51 -28.30 28.98
C LYS A 125 3.29 -29.20 29.16
N ARG A 126 3.27 -30.35 28.47
CA ARG A 126 2.56 -31.58 28.88
C ARG A 126 2.88 -32.70 27.90
N GLY A 127 3.49 -33.77 28.41
CA GLY A 127 3.85 -34.99 27.68
C GLY A 127 5.34 -35.02 27.34
N CYS A 128 6.21 -35.88 27.89
CA CYS A 128 6.00 -37.09 28.66
C CYS A 128 7.08 -37.20 29.72
N ASN A 129 6.66 -37.41 30.97
CA ASN A 129 7.42 -38.23 31.90
C ASN A 129 6.49 -39.40 32.24
N MET A 130 6.97 -40.63 32.05
CA MET A 130 6.56 -41.86 32.75
C MET A 130 7.22 -43.03 32.03
N GLN A 131 8.45 -43.37 32.44
CA GLN A 131 8.80 -44.62 33.12
C GLN A 131 10.29 -44.63 33.43
#